data_AF-A0A415HB48-F1
#
_entry.id   AF-A0A415HB48-F1
#
_cell.length_a   1.000
_cell.length_b   1.000
_cell.length_c   1.000
_cell.angle_alpha   90.00
_cell.angle_beta   90.00
_cell.angle_gamma   90.00
#
_symmetry.space_group_name_H-M   'P 1'
#
loop_
_entity.id
_entity.type
_entity.pdbx_description
1 polymer ?
#
loop_
_entity_poly.entity_id
_entity_poly.type
_entity_poly.pdbx_seq_one_letter_code
_entity_poly.pdbx_strand_id
1 'polypeptide(L)'
;MKSKTILGADGATKMRQITVGIHGKGGEAGIKAIQQLAGMVDSLKQCQTPQEVYDRYLQITGYCKCCVDCNFIDQKGADELMCLAAYLAGNEQARAEAQQKAGKKA
;
A
#
# COMPACT_ATOMS: atom_id res chain seq x y z
N MET A 1 8.35 6.71 -8.94
CA MET A 1 7.59 7.13 -7.74
C MET A 1 7.91 8.60 -7.46
N LYS A 2 6.90 9.44 -7.22
CA LYS A 2 7.08 10.84 -6.78
C LYS A 2 6.43 11.03 -5.41
N SER A 3 7.13 11.68 -4.48
CA SER A 3 6.62 12.01 -3.15
C SER A 3 6.57 13.53 -2.98
N LYS A 4 5.41 14.08 -2.66
CA LYS A 4 5.20 15.49 -2.34
C LYS A 4 4.69 15.64 -0.92
N THR A 5 5.41 16.39 -0.09
CA THR A 5 4.96 16.75 1.25
C THR A 5 4.06 17.98 1.16
N ILE A 6 2.86 17.90 1.73
CA ILE A 6 1.91 19.00 1.83
C ILE A 6 1.93 19.49 3.28
N LEU A 7 2.35 20.74 3.45
CA LEU A 7 2.42 21.40 4.75
C LEU A 7 1.12 22.13 5.06
N GLY A 8 0.74 22.17 6.33
CA GLY A 8 -0.33 23.02 6.85
C GLY A 8 0.09 24.49 6.92
N ALA A 9 -0.87 25.37 7.22
CA ALA A 9 -0.61 26.80 7.40
C ALA A 9 0.33 27.10 8.58
N ASP A 10 0.48 26.15 9.50
CA ASP A 10 1.38 26.14 10.64
C ASP A 10 2.78 25.60 10.32
N GLY A 11 3.04 25.20 9.07
CA GLY A 11 4.30 24.56 8.66
C GLY A 11 4.41 23.09 9.08
N ALA A 12 3.41 22.53 9.77
CA ALA A 12 3.40 21.12 10.13
C ALA A 12 3.10 20.24 8.91
N THR A 13 3.66 19.03 8.87
CA THR A 13 3.35 18.07 7.80
C THR A 13 1.92 17.59 7.96
N LYS A 14 1.04 17.95 7.03
CA LYS A 14 -0.36 17.52 7.02
C LYS A 14 -0.57 16.21 6.26
N MET A 15 0.14 16.05 5.15
CA MET A 15 -0.04 14.92 4.23
C MET A 15 1.23 14.68 3.43
N ARG A 16 1.49 13.42 3.09
CA ARG A 16 2.48 13.05 2.09
C ARG A 16 1.76 12.39 0.92
N GLN A 17 1.72 13.08 -0.22
CA GLN A 17 1.17 12.53 -1.45
C GLN A 17 2.24 11.71 -2.15
N ILE A 18 1.97 10.43 -2.38
CA ILE A 18 2.84 9.55 -3.16
C ILE A 18 2.11 9.21 -4.46
N THR A 19 2.74 9.49 -5.59
CA THR A 19 2.23 9.15 -6.92
C THR A 19 3.09 8.05 -7.52
N VAL A 20 2.46 6.93 -7.84
CA VAL A 20 3.04 5.82 -8.60
C VAL A 20 2.42 5.84 -9.99
N GLY A 21 3.25 5.98 -11.03
CA GLY A 21 2.80 5.97 -12.40
C GLY A 21 2.66 4.54 -12.90
N ILE A 22 1.44 4.11 -13.21
CA ILE A 22 1.16 2.74 -13.64
C ILE A 22 0.92 2.74 -15.15
N HIS A 23 1.73 1.99 -15.89
CA HIS A 23 1.56 1.77 -17.31
C HIS A 23 1.25 0.31 -17.56
N GLY A 24 0.27 0.02 -18.41
CA GLY A 24 -0.14 -1.34 -18.70
C GLY A 24 -1.12 -1.42 -19.86
N LYS A 25 -1.45 -2.66 -20.22
CA LYS A 25 -2.44 -3.05 -21.22
C LYS A 25 -3.68 -3.58 -20.48
N GLY A 26 -4.81 -3.77 -21.15
CA GLY A 26 -6.00 -4.40 -20.53
C GLY A 26 -7.23 -3.51 -20.35
N GLY A 27 -7.19 -2.26 -20.83
CA GLY A 27 -8.37 -1.39 -20.92
C GLY A 27 -9.11 -1.26 -19.59
N GLU A 28 -10.44 -1.35 -19.63
CA GLU A 28 -11.30 -1.21 -18.45
C GLU A 28 -11.02 -2.28 -17.38
N ALA A 29 -10.79 -3.54 -17.79
CA ALA A 29 -10.51 -4.64 -16.86
C ALA A 29 -9.19 -4.42 -16.10
N GLY A 30 -8.14 -4.00 -16.83
CA GLY A 30 -6.85 -3.63 -16.24
C GLY A 30 -6.98 -2.48 -15.25
N ILE A 31 -7.72 -1.41 -15.61
CA ILE A 31 -7.97 -0.27 -14.72
C ILE A 31 -8.66 -0.71 -13.43
N LYS A 32 -9.72 -1.52 -13.52
CA LYS A 32 -10.42 -2.06 -12.33
C LYS A 32 -9.49 -2.92 -11.48
N ALA A 33 -8.66 -3.75 -12.09
CA ALA A 33 -7.70 -4.57 -11.36
C ALA A 33 -6.70 -3.71 -10.58
N ILE A 34 -6.16 -2.65 -11.20
CA ILE A 34 -5.24 -1.72 -10.53
C ILE A 34 -5.93 -0.90 -9.43
N GLN A 35 -7.18 -0.46 -9.65
CA GLN A 35 -7.98 0.19 -8.61
C GLN A 35 -8.20 -0.73 -7.41
N GLN A 36 -8.51 -2.00 -7.66
CA GLN A 36 -8.64 -3.01 -6.61
C GLN A 36 -7.32 -3.19 -5.85
N LEU A 37 -6.19 -3.28 -6.55
CA LEU A 37 -4.86 -3.39 -5.93
C LEU A 37 -4.56 -2.17 -5.05
N ALA A 38 -4.84 -0.96 -5.52
CA ALA A 38 -4.70 0.27 -4.73
C ALA A 38 -5.61 0.25 -3.49
N GLY A 39 -6.84 -0.24 -3.61
CA GLY A 39 -7.76 -0.44 -2.48
C GLY A 39 -7.23 -1.45 -1.46
N MET A 40 -6.61 -2.54 -1.92
CA MET A 40 -5.96 -3.50 -1.02
C MET A 40 -4.81 -2.86 -0.25
N VAL A 41 -3.98 -2.05 -0.91
CA VAL A 41 -2.89 -1.30 -0.23
C VAL A 41 -3.46 -0.33 0.80
N ASP A 42 -4.52 0.43 0.47
CA ASP A 42 -5.18 1.33 1.41
C ASP A 42 -5.81 0.59 2.60
N SER A 43 -6.25 -0.66 2.42
CA SER A 43 -6.84 -1.47 3.49
C SER A 43 -5.85 -1.89 4.59
N LEU A 44 -4.54 -1.75 4.37
CA LEU A 44 -3.51 -2.03 5.40
C LEU A 44 -3.76 -1.23 6.69
N LYS A 45 -4.29 0.00 6.58
CA LYS A 45 -4.62 0.85 7.74
C LYS A 45 -5.75 0.31 8.62
N GLN A 46 -6.54 -0.62 8.10
CA GLN A 46 -7.68 -1.22 8.81
C GLN A 46 -7.30 -2.48 9.58
N CYS A 47 -6.10 -3.03 9.33
CA CYS A 47 -5.60 -4.20 10.05
C CYS A 47 -5.40 -3.86 11.54
N GLN A 48 -5.89 -4.72 12.42
CA GLN A 48 -5.83 -4.55 13.87
C GLN A 48 -4.65 -5.28 14.48
N THR A 49 -4.20 -6.36 13.85
CA THR A 49 -3.11 -7.20 14.36
C THR A 49 -1.92 -7.21 13.40
N PRO A 50 -0.69 -7.44 13.90
CA PRO A 50 0.49 -7.63 13.05
C PRO A 50 0.31 -8.77 12.04
N GLN A 51 -0.39 -9.84 12.44
CA GLN A 51 -0.68 -10.97 11.56
C GLN A 51 -1.59 -10.55 10.41
N GLU A 52 -2.65 -9.79 10.67
CA GLU A 52 -3.52 -9.27 9.61
C GLU A 52 -2.76 -8.36 8.62
N VAL A 53 -1.82 -7.55 9.12
CA VAL A 53 -0.97 -6.71 8.26
C VAL A 53 -0.12 -7.60 7.35
N TYR A 54 0.49 -8.64 7.90
CA TYR A 54 1.31 -9.59 7.14
C TYR A 54 0.50 -10.35 6.10
N ASP A 55 -0.66 -10.91 6.49
CA ASP A 55 -1.54 -11.66 5.59
C ASP A 55 -2.07 -10.76 4.46
N ARG A 56 -2.45 -9.52 4.79
CA ARG A 56 -2.86 -8.53 3.78
C ARG A 56 -1.72 -8.18 2.84
N TYR A 57 -0.52 -7.99 3.35
CA TYR A 57 0.66 -7.71 2.53
C TYR A 57 0.94 -8.87 1.56
N LEU A 58 0.84 -10.12 2.01
CA LEU A 58 0.96 -11.30 1.13
C LEU A 58 -0.10 -11.29 0.02
N GLN A 59 -1.36 -10.99 0.35
CA GLN A 59 -2.41 -10.86 -0.67
C GLN A 59 -2.11 -9.78 -1.71
N ILE A 60 -1.61 -8.61 -1.27
CA ILE A 60 -1.18 -7.53 -2.16
C ILE A 60 -0.05 -8.01 -3.08
N THR A 61 0.94 -8.72 -2.54
CA THR A 61 2.08 -9.22 -3.34
C THR A 61 1.61 -10.19 -4.43
N GLY A 62 0.74 -11.14 -4.09
CA GLY A 62 0.19 -12.12 -5.03
C GLY A 62 -0.70 -11.45 -6.09
N TYR A 63 -1.56 -10.54 -5.67
CA TYR A 63 -2.42 -9.80 -6.61
C TYR A 63 -1.61 -8.92 -7.56
N CYS A 64 -0.57 -8.24 -7.06
CA CYS A 64 0.35 -7.45 -7.88
C CYS A 64 1.04 -8.33 -8.93
N LYS A 65 1.50 -9.53 -8.55
CA LYS A 65 2.07 -10.49 -9.50
C LYS A 65 1.08 -10.88 -10.61
N CYS A 66 -0.19 -11.14 -10.26
CA CYS A 66 -1.23 -11.39 -11.26
C CYS A 66 -1.43 -10.20 -12.21
N CYS A 67 -1.39 -8.95 -11.69
CA CYS A 67 -1.47 -7.77 -12.53
C CYS A 67 -0.27 -7.65 -13.50
N VAL A 68 0.94 -8.02 -13.07
CA VAL A 68 2.12 -8.06 -13.94
C VAL A 68 1.95 -9.12 -15.03
N ASP A 69 1.56 -10.34 -14.67
CA ASP A 69 1.40 -11.45 -15.61
C ASP A 69 0.31 -11.19 -16.66
N CYS A 70 -0.76 -10.50 -16.25
CA CYS A 70 -1.82 -10.03 -17.15
C CYS A 70 -1.43 -8.78 -17.96
N ASN A 71 -0.21 -8.26 -17.78
CA ASN A 71 0.28 -7.01 -18.39
C ASN A 71 -0.54 -5.77 -18.02
N PHE A 72 -1.28 -5.78 -16.90
CA PHE A 72 -2.06 -4.64 -16.41
C PHE A 72 -1.20 -3.56 -15.77
N ILE A 73 0.01 -3.93 -15.35
CA ILE A 73 1.07 -3.06 -14.86
C ILE A 73 2.40 -3.59 -15.38
N ASP A 74 3.31 -2.69 -15.74
CA ASP A 74 4.68 -3.04 -16.08
C ASP A 74 5.50 -3.37 -14.84
N GLN A 75 6.63 -4.06 -15.04
CA GLN A 75 7.48 -4.47 -13.92
C GLN A 75 7.93 -3.28 -13.07
N LYS A 76 8.28 -2.17 -13.69
CA LYS A 76 8.72 -0.96 -12.99
C LYS A 76 7.61 -0.39 -12.10
N GLY A 77 6.39 -0.27 -12.60
CA GLY A 77 5.24 0.20 -11.83
C GLY A 77 4.93 -0.75 -10.68
N ALA A 78 5.03 -2.06 -10.91
CA ALA A 78 4.84 -3.07 -9.88
C ALA A 78 5.90 -2.97 -8.78
N ASP A 79 7.17 -2.82 -9.14
CA ASP A 79 8.27 -2.65 -8.19
C ASP A 79 8.07 -1.39 -7.33
N GLU A 80 7.68 -0.27 -7.95
CA GLU A 80 7.39 0.98 -7.24
C GLU A 80 6.19 0.85 -6.30
N LEU A 81 5.12 0.17 -6.74
CA LEU A 81 3.95 -0.11 -5.91
C LEU A 81 4.30 -1.03 -4.74
N MET A 82 5.11 -2.06 -4.97
CA MET A 82 5.53 -3.00 -3.95
C MET A 82 6.45 -2.36 -2.92
N CYS A 83 7.34 -1.45 -3.33
CA CYS A 83 8.13 -0.63 -2.40
C CYS A 83 7.22 0.19 -1.48
N LEU A 84 6.18 0.82 -2.04
CA LEU A 84 5.21 1.58 -1.25
C LEU A 84 4.41 0.68 -0.31
N ALA A 85 3.91 -0.46 -0.80
CA ALA A 85 3.15 -1.40 0.00
C ALA A 85 3.98 -1.95 1.17
N ALA A 86 5.27 -2.24 0.94
CA ALA A 86 6.18 -2.70 1.99
C ALA A 86 6.40 -1.63 3.06
N TYR A 87 6.61 -0.37 2.64
CA TYR A 87 6.76 0.76 3.55
C TYR A 87 5.51 0.96 4.42
N LEU A 88 4.32 0.92 3.80
CA LEU A 88 3.05 1.06 4.51
C LEU A 88 2.78 -0.11 5.46
N ALA A 89 2.98 -1.34 5.00
CA ALA A 89 2.84 -2.53 5.83
C ALA A 89 3.78 -2.49 7.05
N GLY A 90 5.04 -2.07 6.87
CA GLY A 90 5.98 -1.90 7.98
C GLY A 90 5.50 -0.90 9.04
N ASN A 91 4.93 0.23 8.62
CA ASN A 91 4.38 1.22 9.54
C ASN A 91 3.16 0.68 10.29
N GLU A 92 2.24 0.02 9.58
CA GLU A 92 1.02 -0.54 10.17
C GLU A 92 1.33 -1.71 11.11
N GLN A 93 2.35 -2.51 10.79
CA GLN A 93 2.83 -3.57 11.66
C GLN A 93 3.41 -3.01 12.95
N ALA A 94 4.26 -1.99 12.88
CA ALA A 94 4.79 -1.31 14.05
C ALA A 94 3.67 -0.69 14.94
N ARG A 95 2.65 -0.08 14.31
CA ARG A 95 1.47 0.44 15.01
C ARG A 95 0.71 -0.68 15.74
N ALA A 96 0.39 -1.76 15.03
CA ALA A 96 -0.36 -2.88 15.58
C ALA A 96 0.39 -3.56 16.74
N GLU A 97 1.71 -3.72 16.62
CA GLU A 97 2.56 -4.24 17.71
C GLU A 97 2.55 -3.33 18.95
N ALA A 98 2.63 -2.01 18.75
CA ALA A 98 2.58 -1.05 19.84
C ALA A 98 1.24 -1.10 20.59
N GLN A 99 0.12 -1.22 19.86
CA GLN A 99 -1.22 -1.35 20.43
C GLN A 99 -1.40 -2.67 21.20
N GLN A 100 -0.89 -3.79 20.67
CA GLN A 100 -0.92 -5.06 21.39
C GLN A 100 -0.09 -5.04 22.68
N LYS A 101 1.07 -4.40 22.67
CA LYS A 101 1.91 -4.23 23.87
C LYS A 101 1.23 -3.34 24.91
N ALA A 102 0.49 -2.31 24.49
CA ALA A 102 -0.28 -1.44 25.37
C ALA A 102 -1.48 -2.17 25.99
N GLY A 103 -2.22 -2.96 25.21
CA GLY A 103 -3.39 -3.72 25.70
C GLY A 103 -3.03 -4.85 26.67
N LYS A 104 -1.82 -5.41 26.61
CA LYS A 104 -1.32 -6.42 27.56
C LYS A 104 -0.86 -5.84 28.91
N LYS A 105 -0.77 -4.51 29.05
CA LYS A 105 -0.35 -3.84 30.28
C LYS A 105 -1.52 -3.33 31.14
N ALA A 106 -2.76 -3.67 30.77
CA ALA A 106 -3.98 -3.34 31.51
C ALA A 106 -4.47 -4.54 32.32
#